data_AF-A0A4R5EIZ6-F1
#
_entry.id   AF-A0A4R5EIZ6-F1
#
_cell.length_a   1.000
_cell.length_b   1.000
_cell.length_c   1.000
_cell.angle_alpha   90.00
_cell.angle_beta   90.00
_cell.angle_gamma   90.00
#
_symmetry.space_group_name_H-M   'P 1'
#
loop_
_entity.id
_entity.type
_entity.pdbx_description
1 polymer ?
#
loop_
_entity_poly.entity_id
_entity_poly.type
_entity_poly.pdbx_seq_one_letter_code
_entity_poly.pdbx_strand_id
1 'polypeptide(L)'
;MTDTDTRPFRALIPPLRWLFGLLILFAGLASFAAPTRAAERGRIEAFLQVTGFDVALDSIAFSAGAAPKMLGIEPGLFGSEWERLSKEVFDTAEMQGLGLDILEPTLRDEALNHAAEFYASDLGQRLVAAENHSQRLEDDSAKQAEGKQILADLRDSDPGRIKALERMNGSIDAAGASLRAMQEIQFRFLMAASAAGVVELRTDADELRALLKQNEAELREAIRASALAGSAFTYRDFTDEEIVAYTEALDHPLMQEVYELLNATQYEIMANRFEVLAARMAELRPGQDI
;
A
#
# COMPACT_ATOMS: atom_id res chain seq x y z
N MET A 1 -16.68 -72.27 -66.76
CA MET A 1 -15.46 -72.31 -67.59
C MET A 1 -15.03 -70.86 -67.75
N THR A 2 -13.97 -70.47 -67.03
CA THR A 2 -12.86 -69.57 -67.44
C THR A 2 -13.20 -68.44 -68.45
N ASP A 3 -12.89 -67.16 -68.30
CA ASP A 3 -11.74 -66.47 -67.69
C ASP A 3 -11.89 -64.95 -67.96
N THR A 4 -11.09 -64.14 -67.27
CA THR A 4 -10.55 -62.77 -67.60
C THR A 4 -11.50 -61.62 -67.99
N ASP A 5 -11.60 -60.52 -67.21
CA ASP A 5 -10.62 -59.45 -66.89
C ASP A 5 -10.43 -58.42 -68.02
N THR A 6 -10.99 -57.21 -67.88
CA THR A 6 -10.26 -55.92 -67.71
C THR A 6 -11.16 -54.68 -67.89
N ARG A 7 -10.78 -53.61 -67.17
CA ARG A 7 -11.47 -52.36 -66.75
C ARG A 7 -11.39 -51.23 -67.81
N PRO A 8 -11.82 -49.94 -67.58
CA PRO A 8 -12.39 -49.30 -66.38
C PRO A 8 -13.59 -48.33 -66.58
N PHE A 9 -14.39 -48.15 -65.52
CA PHE A 9 -15.33 -47.03 -65.36
C PHE A 9 -14.64 -45.85 -64.65
N ARG A 10 -14.57 -44.69 -65.32
CA ARG A 10 -14.25 -43.39 -64.72
C ARG A 10 -15.56 -42.60 -64.58
N ALA A 11 -16.03 -42.41 -63.34
CA ALA A 11 -17.07 -41.44 -63.03
C ALA A 11 -16.43 -40.09 -62.70
N LEU A 12 -16.78 -39.05 -63.47
CA LEU A 12 -16.45 -37.65 -63.18
C LEU A 12 -17.38 -37.14 -62.07
N ILE A 13 -16.82 -36.75 -60.91
CA ILE A 13 -17.50 -35.92 -59.92
C ILE A 13 -16.69 -34.63 -59.77
N PRO A 14 -17.20 -33.45 -60.18
CA PRO A 14 -16.59 -32.16 -59.85
C PRO A 14 -16.91 -31.73 -58.41
N PRO A 15 -16.07 -30.87 -57.79
CA PRO A 15 -15.92 -30.81 -56.34
C PRO A 15 -16.90 -29.89 -55.60
N LEU A 16 -17.27 -30.40 -54.42
CA LEU A 16 -17.86 -29.77 -53.24
C LEU A 16 -17.10 -28.49 -52.82
N ARG A 17 -17.55 -27.30 -53.24
CA ARG A 17 -16.94 -26.01 -52.85
C ARG A 17 -17.90 -24.82 -52.70
N TRP A 18 -19.17 -24.99 -52.32
CA TRP A 18 -20.07 -23.83 -52.22
C TRP A 18 -21.11 -23.86 -51.07
N LEU A 19 -20.77 -24.42 -49.90
CA LEU A 19 -21.65 -24.40 -48.72
C LEU A 19 -20.91 -24.26 -47.37
N PHE A 20 -19.83 -23.47 -47.32
CA PHE A 20 -19.09 -23.18 -46.07
C PHE A 20 -18.77 -21.68 -45.92
N GLY A 21 -19.68 -20.81 -46.37
CA GLY A 21 -19.44 -19.36 -46.46
C GLY A 21 -20.21 -18.48 -45.48
N LEU A 22 -20.91 -19.03 -44.47
CA LEU A 22 -21.78 -18.20 -43.61
C LEU A 22 -21.79 -18.55 -42.11
N LEU A 23 -20.76 -19.25 -41.61
CA LEU A 23 -20.68 -19.63 -40.19
C LEU A 23 -19.28 -19.40 -39.56
N ILE A 24 -18.46 -18.54 -40.17
CA ILE A 24 -17.17 -18.06 -39.61
C ILE A 24 -17.12 -16.52 -39.67
N LEU A 25 -18.27 -15.83 -39.60
CA LEU A 25 -18.32 -14.36 -39.48
C LEU A 25 -19.05 -13.88 -38.22
N PHE A 26 -19.33 -14.79 -37.27
CA PHE A 26 -19.95 -14.45 -35.99
C PHE A 26 -19.20 -15.03 -34.77
N ALA A 27 -18.03 -15.63 -34.96
CA ALA A 27 -17.18 -16.14 -33.88
C ALA A 27 -15.95 -15.25 -33.58
N GLY A 28 -15.87 -14.07 -34.19
CA GLY A 28 -14.73 -13.14 -34.08
C GLY A 28 -14.99 -11.86 -33.28
N LEU A 29 -16.16 -11.70 -32.64
CA LEU A 29 -16.54 -10.47 -31.94
C LEU A 29 -16.83 -10.65 -30.44
N ALA A 30 -16.24 -11.68 -29.80
CA ALA A 30 -16.48 -11.96 -28.38
C ALA A 30 -15.20 -12.09 -27.53
N SER A 31 -14.10 -11.43 -27.88
CA SER A 31 -12.85 -11.49 -27.08
C SER A 31 -12.04 -10.20 -27.00
N PHE A 32 -12.66 -9.02 -27.11
CA PHE A 32 -11.96 -7.73 -26.96
C PHE A 32 -12.24 -6.98 -25.64
N ALA A 33 -12.78 -7.63 -24.61
CA ALA A 33 -13.05 -6.99 -23.32
C ALA A 33 -11.96 -7.20 -22.25
N ALA A 34 -10.92 -7.99 -22.52
CA ALA A 34 -9.83 -8.28 -21.56
C ALA A 34 -8.55 -7.40 -21.62
N PRO A 35 -8.20 -6.67 -22.70
CA PRO A 35 -6.90 -5.99 -22.76
C PRO A 35 -6.86 -4.64 -22.01
N THR A 36 -8.00 -4.07 -21.60
CA THR A 36 -8.04 -2.77 -20.90
C THR A 36 -7.69 -2.91 -19.43
N ARG A 37 -8.24 -3.93 -18.75
CA ARG A 37 -8.11 -4.10 -17.30
C ARG A 37 -6.68 -4.46 -16.86
N ALA A 38 -6.02 -5.38 -17.57
CA ALA A 38 -4.63 -5.73 -17.27
C ALA A 38 -3.66 -4.54 -17.51
N ALA A 39 -3.93 -3.72 -18.54
CA ALA A 39 -3.14 -2.52 -18.80
C ALA A 39 -3.38 -1.44 -17.73
N GLU A 40 -4.61 -1.30 -17.25
CA GLU A 40 -4.98 -0.39 -16.16
C GLU A 40 -4.32 -0.79 -14.84
N ARG A 41 -4.41 -2.06 -14.45
CA ARG A 41 -3.73 -2.60 -13.27
C ARG A 41 -2.21 -2.40 -13.33
N GLY A 42 -1.59 -2.63 -14.49
CA GLY A 42 -0.15 -2.41 -14.68
C GLY A 42 0.26 -0.93 -14.57
N ARG A 43 -0.60 0.02 -14.94
CA ARG A 43 -0.35 1.46 -14.72
C ARG A 43 -0.39 1.82 -13.24
N ILE A 44 -1.37 1.29 -12.50
CA ILE A 44 -1.47 1.50 -11.05
C ILE A 44 -0.25 0.90 -10.35
N GLU A 45 0.12 -0.33 -10.69
CA GLU A 45 1.32 -0.98 -10.14
C GLU A 45 2.59 -0.15 -10.35
N ALA A 46 2.83 0.34 -11.56
CA ALA A 46 3.97 1.20 -11.85
C ALA A 46 3.92 2.51 -11.05
N PHE A 47 2.74 3.11 -10.89
CA PHE A 47 2.56 4.31 -10.10
C PHE A 47 2.87 4.07 -8.61
N LEU A 48 2.37 2.97 -8.04
CA LEU A 48 2.61 2.59 -6.64
C LEU A 48 4.09 2.41 -6.31
N GLN A 49 4.87 1.87 -7.26
CA GLN A 49 6.33 1.75 -7.13
C GLN A 49 7.01 3.13 -7.10
N VAL A 50 6.56 4.07 -7.93
CA VAL A 50 7.14 5.42 -7.95
C VAL A 50 6.81 6.20 -6.68
N THR A 51 5.59 6.05 -6.14
CA THR A 51 5.17 6.73 -4.92
C THR A 51 5.64 6.04 -3.63
N GLY A 52 6.38 4.93 -3.72
CA GLY A 52 6.90 4.20 -2.55
C GLY A 52 5.84 3.50 -1.71
N PHE A 53 4.70 3.12 -2.31
CA PHE A 53 3.63 2.40 -1.61
C PHE A 53 4.08 1.00 -1.17
N ASP A 54 4.90 0.34 -1.99
CA ASP A 54 5.56 -0.92 -1.66
C ASP A 54 6.46 -0.81 -0.43
N VAL A 55 7.28 0.24 -0.36
CA VAL A 55 8.13 0.50 0.81
C VAL A 55 7.28 0.75 2.07
N ALA A 56 6.15 1.44 1.91
CA ALA A 56 5.21 1.68 2.99
C ALA A 56 4.56 0.37 3.51
N LEU A 57 4.32 -0.62 2.64
CA LEU A 57 3.85 -1.96 3.04
C LEU A 57 4.94 -2.79 3.73
N ASP A 58 6.20 -2.69 3.29
CA ASP A 58 7.33 -3.36 3.94
C ASP A 58 7.55 -2.84 5.37
N SER A 59 7.38 -1.52 5.57
CA SER A 59 7.40 -0.93 6.92
C SER A 59 6.28 -1.47 7.81
N ILE A 60 5.10 -1.79 7.24
CA ILE A 60 4.01 -2.41 7.99
C ILE A 60 4.39 -3.82 8.42
N ALA A 61 4.92 -4.64 7.50
CA ALA A 61 5.39 -5.99 7.80
C ALA A 61 6.46 -5.99 8.90
N PHE A 62 7.39 -5.03 8.87
CA PHE A 62 8.37 -4.85 9.94
C PHE A 62 7.73 -4.50 11.29
N SER A 63 6.74 -3.60 11.29
CA SER A 63 6.03 -3.18 12.50
C SER A 63 5.18 -4.28 13.15
N ALA A 64 4.76 -5.29 12.37
CA ALA A 64 4.01 -6.45 12.85
C ALA A 64 4.78 -7.25 13.92
N GLY A 65 6.12 -7.21 13.92
CA GLY A 65 6.94 -7.82 14.97
C GLY A 65 6.60 -7.32 16.38
N ALA A 66 6.03 -6.12 16.50
CA ALA A 66 5.60 -5.54 17.77
C ALA A 66 4.18 -5.95 18.22
N ALA A 67 3.43 -6.70 17.41
CA ALA A 67 2.05 -7.07 17.70
C ALA A 67 1.84 -7.82 19.04
N PRO A 68 2.72 -8.73 19.50
CA PRO A 68 2.54 -9.41 20.78
C PRO A 68 2.53 -8.40 21.94
N LYS A 69 3.35 -7.35 21.86
CA LYS A 69 3.40 -6.28 22.85
C LYS A 69 2.08 -5.51 22.92
N MET A 70 1.38 -5.32 21.81
CA MET A 70 0.05 -4.69 21.80
C MET A 70 -0.99 -5.53 22.56
N LEU A 71 -0.80 -6.85 22.60
CA LEU A 71 -1.63 -7.80 23.35
C LEU A 71 -1.17 -7.97 24.81
N GLY A 72 -0.10 -7.29 25.23
CA GLY A 72 0.52 -7.51 26.53
C GLY A 72 1.23 -8.87 26.66
N ILE A 73 1.57 -9.50 25.53
CA ILE A 73 2.29 -10.77 25.46
C ILE A 73 3.77 -10.49 25.22
N GLU A 74 4.63 -11.16 25.99
CA GLU A 74 6.07 -11.10 25.78
C GLU A 74 6.43 -11.62 24.38
N PRO A 75 7.17 -10.86 23.55
CA PRO A 75 7.49 -11.25 22.17
C PRO A 75 8.16 -12.63 22.04
N GLY A 76 8.91 -13.05 23.06
CA GLY A 76 9.59 -14.35 23.09
C GLY A 76 8.68 -15.56 23.36
N LEU A 77 7.44 -15.36 23.83
CA LEU A 77 6.56 -16.44 24.30
C LEU A 77 6.18 -17.47 23.20
N PHE A 78 6.15 -17.00 21.96
CA PHE A 78 5.83 -17.83 20.78
C PHE A 78 7.09 -18.21 19.97
N GLY A 79 8.27 -17.73 20.37
CA GLY A 79 9.55 -18.04 19.75
C GLY A 79 9.57 -17.90 18.23
N SER A 80 10.15 -18.88 17.55
CA SER A 80 10.28 -18.90 16.08
C SER A 80 8.96 -19.13 15.34
N GLU A 81 7.92 -19.66 16.00
CA GLU A 81 6.59 -19.81 15.38
C GLU A 81 5.94 -18.44 15.11
N TRP A 82 6.22 -17.46 15.98
CA TRP A 82 5.79 -16.08 15.77
C TRP A 82 6.42 -15.44 14.54
N GLU A 83 7.75 -15.55 14.41
CA GLU A 83 8.47 -14.96 13.28
C GLU A 83 7.97 -15.56 11.95
N ARG A 84 7.75 -16.88 11.91
CA ARG A 84 7.19 -17.55 10.74
C ARG A 84 5.77 -17.06 10.43
N LEU A 85 4.87 -17.05 11.43
CA LEU A 85 3.49 -16.64 11.23
C LEU A 85 3.41 -15.17 10.78
N SER A 86 4.18 -14.27 11.40
CA SER A 86 4.22 -12.86 11.03
C SER A 86 4.67 -12.68 9.59
N LYS A 87 5.69 -13.42 9.13
CA LYS A 87 6.13 -13.37 7.73
C LYS A 87 5.08 -13.89 6.76
N GLU A 88 4.36 -14.96 7.14
CA GLU A 88 3.28 -15.51 6.30
C GLU A 88 2.08 -14.57 6.20
N VAL A 89 1.68 -13.91 7.29
CA VAL A 89 0.50 -13.05 7.30
C VAL A 89 0.78 -11.72 6.59
N PHE A 90 1.97 -11.15 6.80
CA PHE A 90 2.38 -9.87 6.21
C PHE A 90 3.25 -10.08 4.96
N ASP A 91 2.89 -11.07 4.13
CA ASP A 91 3.55 -11.27 2.83
C ASP A 91 3.35 -10.03 1.93
N THR A 92 4.45 -9.40 1.53
CA THR A 92 4.41 -8.16 0.74
C THR A 92 3.70 -8.34 -0.60
N ALA A 93 3.86 -9.49 -1.27
CA ALA A 93 3.21 -9.71 -2.56
C ALA A 93 1.69 -9.86 -2.41
N GLU A 94 1.23 -10.54 -1.35
CA GLU A 94 -0.19 -10.60 -1.02
C GLU A 94 -0.76 -9.21 -0.69
N MET A 95 -0.06 -8.43 0.13
CA MET A 95 -0.47 -7.06 0.48
C MET A 95 -0.54 -6.13 -0.75
N GLN A 96 0.44 -6.22 -1.66
CA GLN A 96 0.41 -5.49 -2.93
C GLN A 96 -0.79 -5.91 -3.79
N GLY A 97 -1.09 -7.21 -3.85
CA GLY A 97 -2.28 -7.74 -4.54
C GLY A 97 -3.58 -7.14 -4.01
N LEU A 98 -3.74 -7.09 -2.68
CA LEU A 98 -4.89 -6.47 -2.00
C LEU A 98 -4.99 -4.97 -2.32
N GLY A 99 -3.85 -4.26 -2.32
CA GLY A 99 -3.82 -2.84 -2.68
C GLY A 99 -4.30 -2.59 -4.10
N LEU A 100 -3.84 -3.40 -5.06
CA LEU A 100 -4.32 -3.33 -6.44
C LEU A 100 -5.81 -3.65 -6.57
N ASP A 101 -6.31 -4.62 -5.82
CA ASP A 101 -7.73 -4.99 -5.84
C ASP A 101 -8.64 -3.88 -5.28
N ILE A 102 -8.15 -3.08 -4.33
CA ILE A 102 -8.84 -1.90 -3.78
C ILE A 102 -8.74 -0.72 -4.76
N LEU A 103 -7.54 -0.44 -5.29
CA LEU A 103 -7.27 0.76 -6.08
C LEU A 103 -7.80 0.67 -7.51
N GLU A 104 -7.72 -0.50 -8.16
CA GLU A 104 -8.18 -0.68 -9.55
C GLU A 104 -9.63 -0.20 -9.79
N PRO A 105 -10.63 -0.52 -8.95
CA PRO A 105 -11.98 -0.01 -9.15
C PRO A 105 -12.26 1.38 -8.55
N THR A 106 -11.35 1.95 -7.74
CA THR A 106 -11.62 3.17 -6.96
C THR A 106 -10.82 4.38 -7.41
N LEU A 107 -9.59 4.17 -7.90
CA LEU A 107 -8.70 5.23 -8.34
C LEU A 107 -9.09 5.70 -9.74
N ARG A 108 -9.57 6.94 -9.84
CA ARG A 108 -9.96 7.51 -11.12
C ARG A 108 -8.75 7.72 -12.03
N ASP A 109 -8.88 7.35 -13.29
CA ASP A 109 -7.87 7.58 -14.34
C ASP A 109 -7.37 9.03 -14.36
N GLU A 110 -8.26 10.01 -14.20
CA GLU A 110 -7.91 11.43 -14.18
C GLU A 110 -6.97 11.79 -13.02
N ALA A 111 -7.24 11.29 -11.82
CA ALA A 111 -6.42 11.53 -10.65
C ALA A 111 -5.06 10.84 -10.76
N LEU A 112 -5.06 9.57 -11.21
CA LEU A 112 -3.85 8.81 -11.48
C LEU A 112 -2.96 9.50 -12.53
N ASN A 113 -3.52 9.93 -13.66
CA ASN A 113 -2.76 10.60 -14.72
C ASN A 113 -2.16 11.92 -14.22
N HIS A 114 -2.93 12.72 -13.49
CA HIS A 114 -2.44 13.98 -12.92
C HIS A 114 -1.26 13.76 -11.98
N ALA A 115 -1.35 12.77 -11.09
CA ALA A 115 -0.26 12.46 -10.17
C ALA A 115 0.96 11.90 -10.92
N ALA A 116 0.76 10.99 -11.87
CA ALA A 116 1.83 10.42 -12.68
C ALA A 116 2.58 11.48 -13.49
N GLU A 117 1.89 12.48 -14.04
CA GLU A 117 2.52 13.62 -14.73
C GLU A 117 3.42 14.43 -13.80
N PHE A 118 3.00 14.67 -12.56
CA PHE A 118 3.83 15.36 -11.57
C PHE A 118 5.09 14.57 -11.23
N TYR A 119 4.97 13.28 -10.91
CA TYR A 119 6.13 12.44 -10.56
C TYR A 119 7.05 12.16 -11.75
N ALA A 120 6.54 12.30 -12.98
CA ALA A 120 7.36 12.24 -14.19
C ALA A 120 8.19 13.51 -14.44
N SER A 121 7.86 14.63 -13.78
CA SER A 121 8.62 15.89 -13.89
C SER A 121 10.01 15.81 -13.25
N ASP A 122 10.90 16.75 -13.58
CA ASP A 122 12.25 16.83 -12.98
C ASP A 122 12.19 16.94 -11.45
N LEU A 123 11.33 17.80 -10.93
CA LEU A 123 11.14 17.97 -9.49
C LEU A 123 10.59 16.68 -8.86
N GLY A 124 9.57 16.06 -9.45
CA GLY A 124 8.98 14.81 -8.97
C GLY A 124 10.01 13.68 -8.87
N GLN A 125 10.83 13.48 -9.90
CA GLN A 125 11.87 12.44 -9.89
C GLN A 125 12.94 12.70 -8.83
N ARG A 126 13.33 13.96 -8.63
CA ARG A 126 14.29 14.34 -7.57
C ARG A 126 13.72 14.10 -6.18
N LEU A 127 12.45 14.44 -5.94
CA LEU A 127 11.75 14.17 -4.68
C LEU A 127 11.73 12.68 -4.37
N VAL A 128 11.30 11.85 -5.33
CA VAL A 128 11.29 10.39 -5.19
C VAL A 128 12.68 9.83 -4.90
N ALA A 129 13.73 10.37 -5.53
CA ALA A 129 15.10 9.94 -5.25
C ALA A 129 15.53 10.28 -3.81
N ALA A 130 15.16 11.46 -3.31
CA ALA A 130 15.46 11.90 -1.95
C ALA A 130 14.68 11.10 -0.90
N GLU A 131 13.38 10.86 -1.12
CA GLU A 131 12.52 10.03 -0.26
C GLU A 131 13.06 8.61 -0.15
N ASN A 132 13.36 7.97 -1.29
CA ASN A 132 13.96 6.64 -1.32
C ASN A 132 15.35 6.59 -0.65
N HIS A 133 16.17 7.63 -0.82
CA HIS A 133 17.46 7.71 -0.13
C HIS A 133 17.26 7.82 1.39
N SER A 134 16.34 8.67 1.83
CA SER A 134 16.00 8.84 3.24
C SER A 134 15.49 7.54 3.86
N GLN A 135 14.61 6.80 3.19
CA GLN A 135 14.05 5.54 3.68
C GLN A 135 15.10 4.42 3.83
N ARG A 136 16.05 4.30 2.88
CA ARG A 136 17.07 3.24 2.90
C ARG A 136 18.10 3.34 4.03
N LEU A 137 18.26 4.51 4.65
CA LEU A 137 19.18 4.62 5.78
C LEU A 137 18.57 3.89 6.98
N GLU A 138 19.25 2.89 7.53
CA GLU A 138 18.71 2.01 8.58
C GLU A 138 18.55 2.71 9.96
N ASP A 139 19.26 3.81 10.19
CA ASP A 139 19.24 4.53 11.48
C ASP A 139 18.22 5.67 11.50
N ASP A 140 16.96 5.34 11.78
CA ASP A 140 15.89 6.33 11.96
C ASP A 140 16.16 7.30 13.11
N SER A 141 16.92 6.89 14.13
CA SER A 141 17.22 7.75 15.28
C SER A 141 18.19 8.88 14.90
N ALA A 142 19.20 8.57 14.08
CA ALA A 142 20.13 9.56 13.54
C ALA A 142 19.41 10.55 12.62
N LYS A 143 18.53 10.08 11.71
CA LYS A 143 17.73 10.96 10.84
C LYS A 143 16.89 11.95 11.66
N GLN A 144 16.22 11.43 12.70
CA GLN A 144 15.37 12.24 13.56
C GLN A 144 16.19 13.27 14.35
N ALA A 145 17.41 12.93 14.78
CA ALA A 145 18.30 13.87 15.45
C ALA A 145 18.77 14.98 14.50
N GLU A 146 19.21 14.62 13.29
CA GLU A 146 19.66 15.59 12.28
C GLU A 146 18.51 16.49 11.81
N GLY A 147 17.34 15.93 11.52
CA GLY A 147 16.14 16.69 11.18
C GLY A 147 15.76 17.71 12.26
N LYS A 148 15.88 17.36 13.53
CA LYS A 148 15.65 18.30 14.65
C LYS A 148 16.69 19.41 14.71
N GLN A 149 17.95 19.12 14.38
CA GLN A 149 19.00 20.14 14.29
C GLN A 149 18.70 21.12 13.15
N ILE A 150 18.35 20.61 11.97
CA ILE A 150 17.94 21.43 10.81
C ILE A 150 16.78 22.35 11.20
N LEU A 151 15.75 21.82 11.86
CA LEU A 151 14.60 22.64 12.32
C LEU A 151 14.99 23.70 13.35
N ALA A 152 15.96 23.43 14.22
CA ALA A 152 16.45 24.41 15.18
C ALA A 152 17.14 25.57 14.47
N ASP A 153 17.98 25.28 13.48
CA ASP A 153 18.68 26.29 12.69
C ASP A 153 17.71 27.11 11.81
N LEU A 154 16.73 26.45 11.19
CA LEU A 154 15.69 27.09 10.38
C LEU A 154 14.82 28.04 11.20
N ARG A 155 14.61 27.77 12.49
CA ARG A 155 13.74 28.61 13.34
C ARG A 155 14.18 30.07 13.36
N ASP A 156 15.49 30.31 13.34
CA ASP A 156 16.07 31.64 13.37
C ASP A 156 16.44 32.15 11.97
N SER A 157 16.86 31.27 11.06
CA SER A 157 17.35 31.65 9.74
C SER A 157 16.27 31.73 8.66
N ASP A 158 15.31 30.81 8.67
CA ASP A 158 14.21 30.76 7.71
C ASP A 158 12.95 30.06 8.30
N PRO A 159 12.13 30.81 9.05
CA PRO A 159 10.86 30.29 9.56
C PRO A 159 9.82 30.04 8.45
N GLY A 160 10.06 30.52 7.22
CA GLY A 160 9.22 30.26 6.05
C GLY A 160 9.28 28.80 5.63
N ARG A 161 10.49 28.23 5.56
CA ARG A 161 10.73 26.80 5.31
C ARG A 161 9.91 25.90 6.21
N ILE A 162 9.92 26.18 7.52
CA ILE A 162 9.22 25.36 8.51
C ILE A 162 7.72 25.32 8.20
N LYS A 163 7.11 26.48 7.91
CA LYS A 163 5.69 26.56 7.56
C LYS A 163 5.35 25.82 6.26
N ALA A 164 6.25 25.85 5.28
CA ALA A 164 6.07 25.12 4.04
C ALA A 164 6.08 23.61 4.28
N LEU A 165 7.04 23.10 5.07
CA LEU A 165 7.10 21.68 5.45
C LEU A 165 5.90 21.25 6.30
N GLU A 166 5.43 22.11 7.22
CA GLU A 166 4.21 21.84 8.02
C GLU A 166 2.98 21.72 7.13
N ARG A 167 2.81 22.63 6.15
CA ARG A 167 1.71 22.57 5.18
C ARG A 167 1.81 21.31 4.33
N MET A 168 2.97 21.03 3.74
CA MET A 168 3.23 19.83 2.94
C MET A 168 2.85 18.55 3.69
N ASN A 169 3.26 18.41 4.95
CA ASN A 169 2.90 17.25 5.77
C ASN A 169 1.40 17.17 6.05
N GLY A 170 0.75 18.31 6.23
CA GLY A 170 -0.70 18.40 6.35
C GLY A 170 -1.44 17.97 5.07
N SER A 171 -0.86 18.22 3.90
CA SER A 171 -1.40 17.79 2.60
C SER A 171 -1.22 16.28 2.38
N ILE A 172 -0.11 15.69 2.85
CA ILE A 172 0.16 14.25 2.75
C ILE A 172 -0.73 13.44 3.73
N ASP A 173 -0.84 13.89 4.98
CA ASP A 173 -1.71 13.28 6.01
C ASP A 173 -2.94 14.15 6.26
N ALA A 174 -3.76 14.29 5.23
CA ALA A 174 -4.97 15.11 5.26
C ALA A 174 -5.82 14.79 6.50
N ALA A 175 -6.11 15.84 7.28
CA ALA A 175 -6.94 15.80 8.49
C ALA A 175 -6.46 14.82 9.59
N GLY A 176 -5.19 14.39 9.63
CA GLY A 176 -4.70 13.46 10.66
C GLY A 176 -5.29 12.06 10.53
N ALA A 177 -5.48 11.59 9.29
CA ALA A 177 -6.00 10.26 8.99
C ALA A 177 -5.13 9.16 9.59
N SER A 178 -3.80 9.35 9.59
CA SER A 178 -2.83 8.40 10.14
C SER A 178 -3.11 8.01 11.58
N LEU A 179 -3.34 8.99 12.47
CA LEU A 179 -3.60 8.71 13.88
C LEU A 179 -4.92 7.95 14.10
N ARG A 180 -5.98 8.37 13.39
CA ARG A 180 -7.28 7.69 13.48
C ARG A 180 -7.18 6.25 12.97
N ALA A 181 -6.48 6.04 11.87
CA ALA A 181 -6.26 4.72 11.31
C ALA A 181 -5.45 3.82 12.26
N MET A 182 -4.38 4.33 12.87
CA MET A 182 -3.61 3.59 13.88
C MET A 182 -4.48 3.14 15.06
N GLN A 183 -5.37 4.02 15.55
CA GLN A 183 -6.30 3.68 16.62
C GLN A 183 -7.33 2.62 16.17
N GLU A 184 -7.87 2.75 14.96
CA GLU A 184 -8.83 1.77 14.43
C GLU A 184 -8.20 0.40 14.20
N ILE A 185 -6.96 0.37 13.71
CA ILE A 185 -6.20 -0.86 13.50
C ILE A 185 -5.91 -1.55 14.82
N GLN A 186 -5.47 -0.80 15.84
CA GLN A 186 -5.29 -1.35 17.20
C GLN A 186 -6.60 -1.90 17.77
N PHE A 187 -7.70 -1.16 17.60
CA PHE A 187 -9.02 -1.60 18.03
C PHE A 187 -9.45 -2.91 17.34
N ARG A 188 -9.40 -2.95 16.00
CA ARG A 188 -9.75 -4.14 15.20
C ARG A 188 -8.89 -5.34 15.59
N PHE A 189 -7.59 -5.14 15.76
CA PHE A 189 -6.68 -6.19 16.19
C PHE A 189 -7.03 -6.76 17.57
N LEU A 190 -7.25 -5.91 18.56
CA LEU A 190 -7.59 -6.33 19.93
C LEU A 190 -8.94 -7.06 19.98
N MET A 191 -9.94 -6.56 19.23
CA MET A 191 -11.24 -7.21 19.13
C MET A 191 -11.15 -8.58 18.44
N ALA A 192 -10.39 -8.68 17.35
CA ALA A 192 -10.16 -9.95 16.65
C ALA A 192 -9.41 -10.96 17.54
N ALA A 193 -8.37 -10.51 18.25
CA ALA A 193 -7.60 -11.36 19.16
C ALA A 193 -8.47 -11.87 20.32
N SER A 194 -9.37 -11.02 20.84
CA SER A 194 -10.32 -11.42 21.87
C SER A 194 -11.35 -12.43 21.36
N ALA A 195 -11.91 -12.19 20.16
CA ALA A 195 -12.84 -13.12 19.53
C ALA A 195 -12.21 -14.48 19.21
N ALA A 196 -10.91 -14.49 18.89
CA ALA A 196 -10.12 -15.69 18.67
C ALA A 196 -9.68 -16.39 19.98
N GLY A 197 -9.97 -15.80 21.15
CA GLY A 197 -9.61 -16.36 22.46
C GLY A 197 -8.13 -16.21 22.82
N VAL A 198 -7.38 -15.38 22.08
CA VAL A 198 -5.95 -15.13 22.32
C VAL A 198 -5.74 -14.25 23.55
N VAL A 199 -6.65 -13.31 23.78
CA VAL A 199 -6.66 -12.42 24.96
C VAL A 199 -8.05 -12.28 25.54
N GLU A 200 -8.13 -12.05 26.85
CA GLU A 200 -9.37 -11.67 27.52
C GLU A 200 -9.39 -10.14 27.72
N LEU A 201 -10.32 -9.46 27.06
CA LEU A 201 -10.52 -8.04 27.26
C LEU A 201 -11.27 -7.81 28.59
N ARG A 202 -10.73 -6.90 29.41
CA ARG A 202 -11.33 -6.52 30.70
C ARG A 202 -12.38 -5.41 30.57
N THR A 203 -12.49 -4.85 29.37
CA THR A 203 -13.30 -3.68 29.04
C THR A 203 -14.20 -4.01 27.86
N ASP A 204 -15.34 -3.35 27.76
CA ASP A 204 -16.17 -3.47 26.55
C ASP A 204 -15.57 -2.67 25.36
N ALA A 205 -16.22 -2.77 24.20
CA ALA A 205 -15.75 -2.13 22.98
C ALA A 205 -15.73 -0.59 23.07
N ASP A 206 -16.70 0.01 23.75
CA ASP A 206 -16.78 1.47 23.87
C ASP A 206 -15.72 2.00 24.83
N GLU A 207 -15.52 1.29 25.95
CA GLU A 207 -14.44 1.58 26.89
C GLU A 207 -13.07 1.38 26.24
N LEU A 208 -12.86 0.32 25.45
CA LEU A 208 -11.61 0.11 24.72
C LEU A 208 -11.33 1.26 23.74
N ARG A 209 -12.34 1.72 22.99
CA ARG A 209 -12.20 2.89 22.12
C ARG A 209 -11.86 4.15 22.90
N ALA A 210 -12.44 4.33 24.09
CA ALA A 210 -12.10 5.45 24.96
C ALA A 210 -10.66 5.36 25.47
N LEU A 211 -10.18 4.18 25.85
CA LEU A 211 -8.80 3.93 26.27
C LEU A 211 -7.80 4.24 25.14
N LEU A 212 -8.05 3.78 23.91
CA LEU A 212 -7.17 4.03 22.77
C LEU A 212 -7.11 5.51 22.34
N LYS A 213 -8.12 6.30 22.74
CA LYS A 213 -8.14 7.76 22.58
C LYS A 213 -7.50 8.50 23.74
N GLN A 214 -7.11 7.82 24.81
CA GLN A 214 -6.33 8.46 25.86
C GLN A 214 -4.99 8.92 25.28
N ASN A 215 -4.59 10.14 25.64
CA ASN A 215 -3.37 10.79 25.15
C ASN A 215 -3.32 11.06 23.63
N GLU A 216 -4.48 11.04 22.94
CA GLU A 216 -4.54 11.33 21.50
C GLU A 216 -3.88 12.66 21.13
N ALA A 217 -4.04 13.69 21.96
CA ALA A 217 -3.42 15.00 21.73
C ALA A 217 -1.90 14.94 21.80
N GLU A 218 -1.33 14.27 22.82
CA GLU A 218 0.11 14.12 22.98
C GLU A 218 0.71 13.28 21.84
N LEU A 219 0.05 12.17 21.49
CA LEU A 219 0.47 11.30 20.39
C LEU A 219 0.42 12.04 19.05
N ARG A 220 -0.62 12.84 18.81
CA ARG A 220 -0.73 13.68 17.61
C ARG A 220 0.45 14.65 17.49
N GLU A 221 0.81 15.34 18.57
CA GLU A 221 1.93 16.27 18.55
C GLU A 221 3.27 15.55 18.36
N ALA A 222 3.45 14.37 18.97
CA ALA A 222 4.63 13.55 18.76
C ALA A 222 4.77 13.09 17.29
N ILE A 223 3.68 12.64 16.66
CA ILE A 223 3.66 12.25 15.24
C ILE A 223 4.00 13.45 14.36
N ARG A 224 3.37 14.61 14.59
CA ARG A 224 3.64 15.84 13.83
C ARG A 224 5.10 16.28 13.94
N ALA A 225 5.65 16.30 15.15
CA ALA A 225 7.04 16.67 15.38
C ALA A 225 8.01 15.70 14.68
N SER A 226 7.71 14.39 14.73
CA SER A 226 8.50 13.35 14.05
C SER A 226 8.43 13.49 12.52
N ALA A 227 7.23 13.71 11.96
CA ALA A 227 7.02 13.92 10.53
C ALA A 227 7.73 15.20 10.04
N LEU A 228 7.67 16.28 10.81
CA LEU A 228 8.34 17.54 10.48
C LEU A 228 9.87 17.38 10.49
N ALA A 229 10.43 16.70 11.51
CA ALA A 229 11.87 16.42 11.55
C ALA A 229 12.31 15.51 10.40
N GLY A 230 11.56 14.44 10.12
CA GLY A 230 11.83 13.55 8.99
C GLY A 230 11.76 14.26 7.64
N SER A 231 10.84 15.20 7.48
CA SER A 231 10.71 16.02 6.26
C SER A 231 11.86 17.02 6.13
N ALA A 232 12.23 17.69 7.23
CA ALA A 232 13.37 18.60 7.24
C ALA A 232 14.66 17.89 6.83
N PHE A 233 14.87 16.65 7.31
CA PHE A 233 15.98 15.82 6.87
C PHE A 233 15.86 15.43 5.39
N THR A 234 14.73 14.84 4.99
CA THR A 234 14.54 14.29 3.63
C THR A 234 14.69 15.36 2.55
N TYR A 235 14.17 16.57 2.78
CA TYR A 235 14.16 17.65 1.80
C TYR A 235 15.19 18.75 2.06
N ARG A 236 16.22 18.50 2.87
CA ARG A 236 17.25 19.50 3.22
C ARG A 236 17.99 20.12 2.02
N ASP A 237 18.09 19.37 0.92
CA ASP A 237 18.83 19.76 -0.27
C ASP A 237 17.95 20.42 -1.36
N PHE A 238 16.66 20.65 -1.08
CA PHE A 238 15.71 21.31 -1.99
C PHE A 238 15.54 22.78 -1.64
N THR A 239 15.34 23.64 -2.64
CA THR A 239 15.08 25.07 -2.40
C THR A 239 13.68 25.30 -1.83
N ASP A 240 13.42 26.51 -1.34
CA ASP A 240 12.10 26.89 -0.82
C ASP A 240 11.04 26.92 -1.90
N GLU A 241 11.39 27.40 -3.09
CA GLU A 241 10.51 27.38 -4.25
C GLU A 241 10.15 25.95 -4.64
N GLU A 242 11.09 25.01 -4.55
CA GLU A 242 10.84 23.59 -4.85
C GLU A 242 9.90 22.94 -3.83
N ILE A 243 10.04 23.24 -2.55
CA ILE A 243 9.11 22.74 -1.52
C ILE A 243 7.73 23.38 -1.64
N VAL A 244 7.66 24.67 -1.95
CA VAL A 244 6.39 25.33 -2.22
C VAL A 244 5.71 24.70 -3.44
N ALA A 245 6.44 24.48 -4.53
CA ALA A 245 5.90 23.83 -5.73
C ALA A 245 5.40 22.40 -5.44
N TYR A 246 6.13 21.64 -4.64
CA TYR A 246 5.66 20.31 -4.22
C TYR A 246 4.38 20.41 -3.36
N THR A 247 4.37 21.32 -2.40
CA THR A 247 3.19 21.54 -1.53
C THR A 247 1.96 21.94 -2.35
N GLU A 248 2.13 22.80 -3.36
CA GLU A 248 1.04 23.20 -4.26
C GLU A 248 0.54 22.04 -5.12
N ALA A 249 1.44 21.16 -5.58
CA ALA A 249 1.06 19.94 -6.28
C ALA A 249 0.27 18.99 -5.36
N LEU A 250 0.70 18.83 -4.10
CA LEU A 250 0.01 18.02 -3.10
C LEU A 250 -1.38 18.57 -2.77
N ASP A 251 -1.55 19.89 -2.71
CA ASP A 251 -2.83 20.55 -2.42
C ASP A 251 -3.82 20.49 -3.60
N HIS A 252 -3.38 20.09 -4.79
CA HIS A 252 -4.28 19.98 -5.93
C HIS A 252 -5.36 18.91 -5.66
N PRO A 253 -6.66 19.16 -5.93
CA PRO A 253 -7.73 18.24 -5.57
C PRO A 253 -7.57 16.82 -6.12
N LEU A 254 -7.03 16.69 -7.33
CA LEU A 254 -6.74 15.37 -7.93
C LEU A 254 -5.62 14.63 -7.18
N MET A 255 -4.60 15.36 -6.71
CA MET A 255 -3.51 14.77 -5.92
C MET A 255 -3.98 14.38 -4.52
N GLN A 256 -4.81 15.23 -3.88
CA GLN A 256 -5.45 14.91 -2.60
C GLN A 256 -6.27 13.61 -2.70
N GLU A 257 -7.06 13.42 -3.75
CA GLU A 257 -7.80 12.18 -3.95
C GLU A 257 -6.88 10.95 -4.03
N VAL A 258 -5.75 11.05 -4.75
CA VAL A 258 -4.77 9.97 -4.81
C VAL A 258 -4.26 9.64 -3.40
N TYR A 259 -3.78 10.63 -2.66
CA TYR A 259 -3.23 10.41 -1.33
C TYR A 259 -4.26 9.90 -0.32
N GLU A 260 -5.50 10.40 -0.37
CA GLU A 260 -6.60 9.89 0.44
C GLU A 260 -6.86 8.39 0.16
N LEU A 261 -6.91 8.00 -1.12
CA LEU A 261 -7.11 6.60 -1.52
C LEU A 261 -5.91 5.71 -1.17
N LEU A 262 -4.67 6.16 -1.41
CA LEU A 262 -3.47 5.41 -1.06
C LEU A 262 -3.38 5.18 0.45
N ASN A 263 -3.57 6.22 1.25
CA ASN A 263 -3.55 6.13 2.70
C ASN A 263 -4.66 5.20 3.21
N ALA A 264 -5.90 5.37 2.74
CA ALA A 264 -7.02 4.52 3.13
C ALA A 264 -6.78 3.05 2.75
N THR A 265 -6.22 2.80 1.57
CA THR A 265 -5.85 1.45 1.10
C THR A 265 -4.78 0.84 2.00
N GLN A 266 -3.71 1.58 2.31
CA GLN A 266 -2.65 1.12 3.19
C GLN A 266 -3.20 0.74 4.58
N TYR A 267 -4.07 1.57 5.15
CA TYR A 267 -4.66 1.30 6.45
C TYR A 267 -5.60 0.10 6.43
N GLU A 268 -6.39 -0.08 5.38
CA GLU A 268 -7.27 -1.25 5.26
C GLU A 268 -6.47 -2.54 5.11
N ILE A 269 -5.41 -2.54 4.29
CA ILE A 269 -4.49 -3.68 4.20
C ILE A 269 -3.92 -3.99 5.58
N MET A 270 -3.37 -2.99 6.26
CA MET A 270 -2.77 -3.18 7.58
C MET A 270 -3.80 -3.75 8.57
N ALA A 271 -4.99 -3.16 8.66
CA ALA A 271 -6.06 -3.64 9.54
C ALA A 271 -6.43 -5.09 9.24
N ASN A 272 -6.64 -5.41 7.96
CA ASN A 272 -6.98 -6.75 7.51
C ASN A 272 -5.89 -7.77 7.88
N ARG A 273 -4.61 -7.41 7.69
CA ARG A 273 -3.48 -8.29 8.05
C ARG A 273 -3.41 -8.54 9.55
N PHE A 274 -3.64 -7.52 10.37
CA PHE A 274 -3.72 -7.70 11.83
C PHE A 274 -4.89 -8.57 12.26
N GLU A 275 -6.06 -8.49 11.61
CA GLU A 275 -7.19 -9.38 11.88
C GLU A 275 -6.88 -10.83 11.53
N VAL A 276 -6.23 -11.07 10.38
CA VAL A 276 -5.76 -12.41 9.99
C VAL A 276 -4.72 -12.92 11.00
N LEU A 277 -3.78 -12.08 11.42
CA LEU A 277 -2.79 -12.42 12.43
C LEU A 277 -3.46 -12.87 13.72
N ALA A 278 -4.40 -12.07 14.25
CA ALA A 278 -5.14 -12.37 15.46
C ALA A 278 -5.87 -13.72 15.38
N ALA A 279 -6.53 -14.02 14.26
CA ALA A 279 -7.20 -15.29 14.06
C ALA A 279 -6.22 -16.48 14.07
N ARG A 280 -5.07 -16.32 13.39
CA ARG A 280 -4.04 -17.36 13.30
C ARG A 280 -3.24 -17.54 14.59
N MET A 281 -3.18 -16.53 15.46
CA MET A 281 -2.54 -16.63 16.77
C MET A 281 -3.19 -17.69 17.67
N ALA A 282 -4.48 -17.98 17.51
CA ALA A 282 -5.16 -19.06 18.24
C ALA A 282 -4.60 -20.45 17.93
N GLU A 283 -3.88 -20.60 16.81
CA GLU A 283 -3.22 -21.83 16.39
C GLU A 283 -1.82 -21.99 17.01
N LEU A 284 -1.24 -20.91 17.54
CA LEU A 284 0.10 -20.92 18.13
C LEU A 284 0.08 -21.66 19.46
N ARG A 285 1.07 -22.54 19.66
CA ARG A 285 1.33 -23.14 20.96
C ARG A 285 2.41 -22.30 21.66
N PRO A 286 2.35 -22.10 22.97
CA PRO A 286 3.48 -21.50 23.71
C PRO A 286 4.74 -22.32 23.45
N GLY A 287 5.82 -21.67 23.04
CA GLY A 287 7.07 -22.34 22.72
C GLY A 287 7.67 -23.03 23.96
N GLN A 288 8.14 -24.26 23.81
CA GLN A 288 9.12 -24.84 24.75
C GLN A 288 10.51 -24.39 24.26
N ASP A 289 11.24 -23.65 25.08
CA ASP A 289 12.65 -23.34 24.81
C ASP A 289 13.43 -24.64 24.54
N ILE A 290 14.22 -24.66 23.46
CA ILE A 290 15.16 -25.74 23.12
C ILE A 290 16.56 -25.40 23.62
#